data_AF-A0A523SPJ9-F1
#
_entry.id   AF-A0A523SPJ9-F1
#
_cell.length_a   1.000
_cell.length_b   1.000
_cell.length_c   1.000
_cell.angle_alpha   90.00
_cell.angle_beta   90.00
_cell.angle_gamma   90.00
#
_symmetry.space_group_name_H-M   'P 1'
#
loop_
_entity.id
_entity.type
_entity.pdbx_description
1 polymer ?
#
loop_
_entity_poly.entity_id
_entity_poly.type
_entity_poly.pdbx_seq_one_letter_code
_entity_poly.pdbx_strand_id
1 'polypeptide(L)'
;MGKTPIANLAIKYFRQNGYKMEKDAILEGFSGLSRRFDFVIRKGKEKHVVLIKEWNRTVGVNMVINMDKASADVGFSNPIMISEKFSGHAKAYANRRGVTLLTRRAIMRRLG
;
A
#
# COMPACT_ATOMS: atom_id res chain seq x y z
N MET A 1 21.91 14.34 -6.42
CA MET A 1 20.66 14.32 -5.63
C MET A 1 20.00 12.95 -5.80
N GLY A 2 19.87 12.16 -4.74
CA GLY A 2 19.22 10.84 -4.79
C GLY A 2 17.71 10.95 -5.00
N LYS A 3 17.08 9.90 -5.53
CA LYS A 3 15.61 9.83 -5.60
C LYS A 3 15.02 9.90 -4.19
N THR A 4 14.03 10.77 -3.97
CA THR A 4 13.26 10.78 -2.71
C THR A 4 12.68 9.39 -2.46
N PRO A 5 12.79 8.80 -1.26
CA PRO A 5 12.18 7.50 -0.97
C PRO A 5 10.66 7.49 -1.23
N ILE A 6 10.11 6.37 -1.72
CA ILE A 6 8.65 6.22 -1.96
C ILE A 6 7.88 6.48 -0.67
N ALA A 7 8.41 6.05 0.48
CA ALA A 7 7.82 6.28 1.79
C ALA A 7 7.57 7.78 2.08
N ASN A 8 8.53 8.64 1.76
CA ASN A 8 8.40 10.08 1.99
C ASN A 8 7.33 10.71 1.07
N LEU A 9 7.28 10.27 -0.19
CA LEU A 9 6.25 10.69 -1.14
C LEU A 9 4.85 10.24 -0.68
N ALA A 10 4.72 8.98 -0.23
CA ALA A 10 3.48 8.44 0.30
C ALA A 10 3.00 9.20 1.54
N ILE A 11 3.91 9.51 2.48
CA ILE A 11 3.62 10.30 3.67
C ILE A 11 3.05 11.67 3.29
N LYS A 12 3.72 12.39 2.37
CA LYS A 12 3.26 13.70 1.89
C LYS A 12 1.88 13.58 1.23
N TYR A 13 1.71 12.58 0.37
CA TYR A 13 0.48 12.36 -0.37
C TYR A 13 -0.71 12.09 0.54
N PHE A 14 -0.60 11.13 1.45
CA PHE A 14 -1.70 10.79 2.36
C PHE A 14 -2.03 11.94 3.31
N ARG A 15 -1.03 12.66 3.83
CA ARG A 15 -1.26 13.85 4.67
C ARG A 15 -2.01 14.95 3.93
N GLN A 16 -1.60 15.30 2.71
CA GLN A 16 -2.29 16.30 1.89
C GLN A 16 -3.74 15.89 1.55
N ASN A 17 -4.01 14.59 1.47
CA ASN A 17 -5.34 14.06 1.26
C ASN A 17 -6.18 13.92 2.55
N GLY A 18 -5.65 14.37 3.70
CA GLY A 18 -6.38 14.41 4.98
C GLY A 18 -6.35 13.09 5.77
N TYR A 19 -5.46 12.15 5.43
CA TYR A 19 -5.30 10.93 6.20
C TYR A 19 -4.42 11.15 7.44
N LYS A 20 -4.86 10.60 8.58
CA LYS A 20 -3.99 10.30 9.72
C LYS A 20 -3.24 9.01 9.43
N MET A 21 -1.99 8.91 9.88
CA MET A 21 -1.15 7.74 9.59
C MET A 21 -0.40 7.27 10.82
N GLU A 22 -0.27 5.97 10.92
CA GLU A 22 0.55 5.23 11.86
C GLU A 22 1.59 4.46 11.04
N LYS A 23 2.86 4.52 11.44
CA LYS A 23 3.99 3.91 10.71
C LYS A 23 4.40 2.59 11.36
N ASP A 24 5.02 1.72 10.57
CA ASP A 24 5.65 0.48 11.03
C ASP A 24 4.68 -0.41 11.82
N ALA A 25 3.44 -0.49 11.35
CA ALA A 25 2.36 -1.16 12.04
C ALA A 25 2.56 -2.68 12.00
N ILE A 26 2.57 -3.29 13.19
CA ILE A 26 2.52 -4.74 13.38
C ILE A 26 1.16 -5.06 13.97
N LEU A 27 0.39 -5.87 13.26
CA LEU A 27 -0.97 -6.23 13.61
C LEU A 27 -1.06 -7.75 13.74
N GLU A 28 -1.69 -8.21 14.82
CA GLU A 28 -2.00 -9.63 14.99
C GLU A 28 -3.17 -9.99 14.07
N GLY A 29 -2.97 -10.99 13.21
CA GLY A 29 -4.01 -11.50 12.33
C GLY A 29 -4.94 -12.49 13.04
N PHE A 30 -6.13 -12.69 12.49
CA PHE A 30 -7.08 -13.72 12.96
C PHE A 30 -6.50 -15.13 12.88
N SER A 31 -5.50 -15.36 12.02
CA SER A 31 -4.73 -16.60 11.97
C SER A 31 -3.69 -16.78 13.10
N GLY A 32 -3.53 -15.80 14.00
CA GLY A 32 -2.47 -15.77 15.02
C GLY A 32 -1.09 -15.34 14.47
N LEU A 33 -1.01 -14.99 13.18
CA LEU A 33 0.23 -14.53 12.55
C LEU A 33 0.34 -13.01 12.62
N SER A 34 1.49 -12.51 13.07
CA SER A 34 1.81 -11.08 13.00
C SER A 34 2.03 -10.63 11.55
N ARG A 35 1.27 -9.63 11.11
CA ARG A 35 1.40 -8.98 9.81
C ARG A 35 2.01 -7.59 9.96
N ARG A 36 3.01 -7.29 9.15
CA ARG A 36 3.68 -5.98 9.11
C ARG A 36 3.23 -5.18 7.90
N PHE A 37 2.94 -3.90 8.13
CA PHE A 37 2.62 -2.93 7.10
C PHE A 37 3.45 -1.67 7.30
N ASP A 38 3.79 -0.98 6.21
CA ASP A 38 4.53 0.27 6.29
C ASP A 38 3.67 1.36 6.95
N PHE A 39 2.39 1.43 6.59
CA PHE A 39 1.44 2.35 7.21
C PHE A 39 0.07 1.73 7.48
N VAL A 40 -0.60 2.26 8.52
CA VAL A 40 -2.06 2.22 8.68
C VAL A 40 -2.58 3.65 8.52
N ILE A 41 -3.43 3.88 7.54
CA ILE A 41 -4.00 5.20 7.24
C ILE A 41 -5.49 5.26 7.58
N ARG A 42 -5.97 6.41 8.06
CA ARG A 42 -7.36 6.62 8.49
C ARG A 42 -7.88 8.00 8.05
N LYS A 43 -9.08 8.06 7.47
CA LYS A 43 -9.80 9.30 7.14
C LYS A 43 -11.30 9.09 7.30
N GLY A 44 -11.90 9.71 8.33
CA GLY A 44 -13.30 9.44 8.67
C GLY A 44 -13.51 7.96 8.98
N LYS A 45 -14.39 7.30 8.21
CA LYS A 45 -14.65 5.85 8.29
C LYS A 45 -13.70 5.00 7.44
N GLU A 46 -12.91 5.61 6.55
CA GLU A 46 -11.95 4.90 5.72
C GLU A 46 -10.73 4.52 6.54
N LYS A 47 -10.31 3.26 6.42
CA LYS A 47 -9.11 2.72 7.05
C LYS A 47 -8.45 1.73 6.10
N HIS A 48 -7.17 1.94 5.82
CA HIS A 48 -6.41 1.07 4.91
C HIS A 48 -5.05 0.72 5.52
N VAL A 49 -4.59 -0.50 5.25
CA VAL A 49 -3.16 -0.83 5.37
C VAL A 49 -2.44 -0.49 4.08
N VAL A 50 -1.18 -0.06 4.21
CA VAL A 50 -0.33 0.31 3.09
C VAL A 50 0.96 -0.49 3.13
N LEU A 51 1.33 -1.06 1.98
CA LEU A 51 2.62 -1.75 1.80
C LEU A 51 3.42 -1.11 0.66
N ILE A 52 4.68 -0.77 0.92
CA ILE A 52 5.62 -0.19 -0.02
C ILE A 52 6.59 -1.27 -0.48
N LYS A 53 6.76 -1.37 -1.80
CA LYS A 53 7.80 -2.18 -2.44
C LYS A 53 8.71 -1.26 -3.24
N GLU A 54 9.68 -0.69 -2.55
CA GLU A 54 10.73 0.15 -3.13
C GLU A 54 11.88 -0.74 -3.60
N TRP A 55 11.80 -1.20 -4.84
CA TRP A 55 12.81 -2.05 -5.47
C TRP A 55 12.90 -1.78 -6.98
N ASN A 56 13.96 -2.25 -7.63
CA ASN A 56 14.20 -2.02 -9.06
C ASN A 56 13.48 -3.03 -9.99
N ARG A 57 12.48 -3.76 -9.49
CA ARG A 57 11.74 -4.79 -10.26
C ARG A 57 10.24 -4.52 -10.35
N THR A 58 9.60 -5.10 -11.36
CA THR A 58 8.14 -5.08 -11.50
C THR A 58 7.50 -5.93 -10.41
N VAL A 59 6.52 -5.38 -9.70
CA VAL A 59 5.71 -6.15 -8.74
C VAL A 59 4.80 -7.11 -9.51
N GLY A 60 4.98 -8.40 -9.27
CA GLY A 60 4.15 -9.48 -9.81
C GLY A 60 2.86 -9.70 -9.02
N VAL A 61 1.95 -10.52 -9.56
CA VAL A 61 0.63 -10.76 -8.98
C VAL A 61 0.68 -11.40 -7.59
N ASN A 62 1.61 -12.33 -7.35
CA ASN A 62 1.73 -13.02 -6.06
C ASN A 62 2.00 -12.07 -4.89
N MET A 63 2.74 -10.98 -5.11
CA MET A 63 2.95 -9.96 -4.09
C MET A 63 1.64 -9.27 -3.71
N VAL A 64 0.82 -8.94 -4.71
CA VAL A 64 -0.49 -8.29 -4.50
C VAL A 64 -1.45 -9.26 -3.79
N ILE A 65 -1.48 -10.53 -4.20
CA ILE A 65 -2.27 -11.57 -3.54
C ILE A 65 -1.88 -11.72 -2.06
N ASN A 66 -0.58 -11.81 -1.77
CA ASN A 66 -0.11 -12.00 -0.41
C ASN A 66 -0.46 -10.80 0.49
N MET A 67 -0.39 -9.60 -0.07
CA MET A 67 -0.76 -8.38 0.64
C MET A 67 -2.28 -8.27 0.85
N ASP A 68 -3.09 -8.65 -0.13
CA ASP A 68 -4.56 -8.76 0.00
C ASP A 68 -4.94 -9.73 1.12
N LYS A 69 -4.36 -10.95 1.10
CA LYS A 69 -4.57 -11.95 2.16
C LYS A 69 -4.13 -11.46 3.53
N ALA A 70 -2.95 -10.82 3.63
CA ALA A 70 -2.44 -10.29 4.89
C ALA A 70 -3.34 -9.17 5.43
N SER A 71 -3.88 -8.31 4.56
CA SER A 71 -4.83 -7.26 4.94
C SER A 71 -6.13 -7.84 5.48
N ALA A 72 -6.69 -8.83 4.78
CA ALA A 72 -7.92 -9.49 5.20
C ALA A 72 -7.75 -10.19 6.56
N ASP A 73 -6.60 -10.83 6.76
CA ASP A 73 -6.22 -11.50 8.01
C ASP A 73 -6.18 -10.55 9.21
N VAL A 74 -5.97 -9.25 9.02
CA VAL A 74 -5.99 -8.24 10.11
C VAL A 74 -7.27 -7.40 10.12
N GLY A 75 -8.29 -7.79 9.35
CA GLY A 75 -9.60 -7.14 9.33
C GLY A 75 -9.68 -5.85 8.50
N PHE A 76 -8.77 -5.67 7.53
CA PHE A 76 -8.80 -4.52 6.63
C PHE A 76 -9.22 -4.94 5.22
N SER A 77 -10.16 -4.21 4.65
CA SER A 77 -10.53 -4.27 3.24
C SER A 77 -9.78 -3.22 2.41
N ASN A 78 -9.69 -3.44 1.10
CA ASN A 78 -9.17 -2.48 0.12
C ASN A 78 -7.76 -1.96 0.45
N PRO A 79 -6.75 -2.83 0.59
CA PRO A 79 -5.42 -2.38 0.97
C PRO A 79 -4.72 -1.65 -0.18
N ILE A 80 -3.71 -0.84 0.14
CA ILE A 80 -2.97 -0.02 -0.84
C ILE A 80 -1.51 -0.51 -0.98
N MET A 81 -1.10 -0.90 -2.18
CA MET A 81 0.29 -1.23 -2.48
C MET A 81 0.96 -0.12 -3.30
N ILE A 82 2.17 0.28 -2.91
CA ILE A 82 2.94 1.32 -3.57
C ILE A 82 4.25 0.76 -4.11
N SER A 83 4.57 1.02 -5.38
CA SER A 83 5.84 0.60 -5.98
C SER A 83 6.23 1.47 -7.19
N GLU A 84 7.34 1.15 -7.86
CA GLU A 84 7.73 1.78 -9.11
C GLU A 84 6.84 1.31 -10.28
N LYS A 85 6.63 -0.02 -10.38
CA LYS A 85 5.93 -0.67 -11.49
C LYS A 85 5.16 -1.91 -11.03
N PHE A 86 4.04 -2.18 -11.67
CA PHE A 86 3.21 -3.37 -11.48
C PHE A 86 3.00 -4.10 -12.79
N SER A 87 3.00 -5.44 -12.77
CA SER A 87 2.72 -6.27 -13.95
C SER A 87 1.26 -6.16 -14.39
N GLY A 88 0.95 -6.60 -15.62
CA GLY A 88 -0.43 -6.68 -16.10
C GLY A 88 -1.30 -7.57 -15.21
N HIS A 89 -0.80 -8.74 -14.82
CA HIS A 89 -1.47 -9.66 -13.90
C HIS A 89 -1.73 -9.04 -12.52
N ALA A 90 -0.77 -8.29 -11.98
CA ALA A 90 -0.95 -7.58 -10.71
C ALA A 90 -2.09 -6.57 -10.78
N LYS A 91 -2.15 -5.78 -11.87
CA LYS A 91 -3.24 -4.82 -12.10
C LYS A 91 -4.59 -5.50 -12.29
N ALA A 92 -4.63 -6.60 -13.06
CA ALA A 92 -5.86 -7.34 -13.29
C ALA A 92 -6.44 -7.94 -12.00
N TYR A 93 -5.59 -8.55 -11.16
CA TYR A 93 -5.99 -9.05 -9.84
C TYR A 93 -6.49 -7.91 -8.95
N ALA A 94 -5.72 -6.82 -8.85
CA ALA A 94 -6.04 -5.69 -8.00
C ALA A 94 -7.40 -5.07 -8.34
N ASN A 95 -7.69 -4.88 -9.62
CA ASN A 95 -8.98 -4.37 -10.10
C ASN A 95 -10.15 -5.29 -9.70
N ARG A 96 -9.96 -6.62 -9.77
CA ARG A 96 -10.99 -7.60 -9.40
C ARG A 96 -11.23 -7.71 -7.89
N ARG A 97 -10.25 -7.35 -7.07
CA ARG A 97 -10.24 -7.61 -5.61
C ARG A 97 -10.33 -6.35 -4.76
N GLY A 98 -10.40 -5.17 -5.38
CA GLY A 98 -10.45 -3.89 -4.65
C GLY A 98 -9.10 -3.48 -4.04
N VAL A 99 -7.98 -4.07 -4.49
CA VAL A 99 -6.65 -3.65 -4.04
C VAL A 99 -6.23 -2.41 -4.82
N THR A 100 -5.79 -1.37 -4.13
CA THR A 100 -5.33 -0.14 -4.77
C THR A 100 -3.84 -0.24 -5.08
N LEU A 101 -3.45 -0.02 -6.34
CA LEU A 101 -2.04 0.03 -6.76
C LEU A 101 -1.64 1.47 -7.08
N LEU A 102 -0.66 2.01 -6.34
CA LEU A 102 -0.10 3.34 -6.58
C LEU A 102 1.33 3.23 -7.07
N THR A 103 1.63 3.90 -8.17
CA THR A 103 3.04 4.03 -8.61
C THR A 103 3.65 5.30 -8.03
N ARG A 104 4.98 5.31 -7.85
CA ARG A 104 5.72 6.56 -7.56
C ARG A 104 5.28 7.70 -8.48
N ARG A 105 5.25 7.44 -9.79
CA ARG A 105 4.83 8.42 -10.81
C ARG A 105 3.39 8.92 -10.60
N ALA A 106 2.48 8.03 -10.18
CA ALA A 106 1.10 8.42 -9.88
C ALA A 106 1.01 9.30 -8.62
N ILE A 107 1.79 8.99 -7.59
CA ILE A 107 1.86 9.81 -6.36
C ILE A 107 2.43 11.19 -6.68
N MET A 108 3.58 11.26 -7.37
CA MET A 108 4.20 12.53 -7.74
C MET A 108 3.25 13.43 -8.53
N ARG A 109 2.56 12.88 -9.53
CA ARG A 109 1.60 13.66 -10.33
C ARG A 109 0.45 14.26 -9.51
N ARG A 110 0.08 13.62 -8.40
CA ARG A 110 -0.97 14.11 -7.49
C ARG A 110 -0.45 15.10 -6.44
N LEU A 111 0.86 15.16 -6.25
CA LEU A 111 1.51 16.05 -5.28
C LEU A 111 1.80 17.46 -5.86
N GLY A 112 1.67 17.64 -7.18
CA GLY A 112 2.17 18.81 -7.91
C GLY A 112 3.51 18.52 -8.55
#